data_AF-A0A5C9BXH7-F1
#
_entry.id   AF-A0A5C9BXH7-F1
#
_cell.length_a   1.000
_cell.length_b   1.000
_cell.length_c   1.000
_cell.angle_alpha   90.00
_cell.angle_beta   90.00
_cell.angle_gamma   90.00
#
_symmetry.space_group_name_H-M   'P 1'
#
loop_
_entity.id
_entity.type
_entity.pdbx_description
1 polymer ?
#
loop_
_entity_poly.entity_id
_entity_poly.type
_entity_poly.pdbx_seq_one_letter_code
_entity_poly.pdbx_strand_id
1 'polypeptide(L)'
;MSGHAAPAAAPQAQPKVKREFGATKNLEIDKIFRAMVKHKGSDLHMQVGRPPIFRIRGSLVPLEMEPINKEKMEALLMPMMDERLTNIFWNEGGSDFSHVV
;
A
#
# COMPACT_ATOMS: atom_id res chain seq x y z
N MET A 1 -40.83 24.39 -27.82
CA MET A 1 -41.06 23.61 -26.60
C MET A 1 -39.72 23.02 -26.16
N SER A 2 -39.22 23.61 -25.09
CA SER A 2 -38.22 23.15 -24.11
C SER A 2 -37.13 22.15 -24.54
N GLY A 3 -35.90 22.66 -24.61
CA GLY A 3 -34.68 21.87 -24.60
C GLY A 3 -34.49 21.17 -23.25
N HIS A 4 -34.07 19.91 -23.31
CA HIS A 4 -33.62 19.15 -22.14
C HIS A 4 -32.12 19.39 -21.96
N ALA A 5 -31.78 20.33 -21.09
CA ALA A 5 -30.44 20.46 -20.55
C ALA A 5 -30.28 19.42 -19.43
N ALA A 6 -29.30 18.53 -19.58
CA ALA A 6 -28.84 17.66 -18.50
C ALA A 6 -28.26 18.52 -17.36
N PRO A 7 -28.53 18.20 -16.07
CA PRO A 7 -27.90 18.93 -14.99
C PRO A 7 -26.42 18.54 -14.93
N ALA A 8 -25.55 19.50 -15.19
CA ALA A 8 -24.14 19.40 -14.86
C ALA A 8 -24.03 19.24 -13.34
N ALA A 9 -23.64 18.06 -12.88
CA ALA A 9 -23.37 17.81 -11.48
C ALA A 9 -22.24 18.74 -11.01
N ALA A 10 -22.54 19.55 -10.00
CA ALA A 10 -21.56 20.42 -9.35
C ALA A 10 -20.34 19.59 -8.88
N PRO A 11 -19.11 20.15 -8.93
CA PRO A 11 -17.96 19.48 -8.35
C PRO A 11 -18.20 19.38 -6.85
N GLN A 12 -18.44 18.14 -6.38
CA GLN A 12 -18.56 17.87 -4.95
C GLN A 12 -17.23 18.24 -4.31
N ALA A 13 -17.25 19.28 -3.48
CA ALA A 13 -16.10 19.72 -2.72
C ALA A 13 -15.63 18.54 -1.85
N GLN A 14 -14.45 18.02 -2.17
CA GLN A 14 -13.84 16.94 -1.41
C GLN A 14 -13.71 17.38 0.05
N PRO A 15 -14.13 16.55 1.02
CA PRO A 15 -13.90 16.87 2.42
C PRO A 15 -12.39 16.98 2.61
N LYS A 16 -11.93 18.11 3.16
CA LYS A 16 -10.53 18.32 3.55
C LYS A 16 -10.23 17.41 4.73
N VAL A 17 -9.97 16.13 4.44
CA VAL A 17 -9.42 15.18 5.39
C VAL A 17 -8.06 15.74 5.77
N LYS A 18 -7.90 16.13 7.04
CA LYS A 18 -6.59 16.45 7.60
C LYS A 18 -5.72 15.21 7.41
N ARG A 19 -4.81 15.26 6.44
CA ARG A 19 -3.81 14.22 6.26
C ARG A 19 -2.84 14.34 7.41
N GLU A 20 -3.08 13.58 8.47
CA GLU A 20 -2.05 13.31 9.47
C GLU A 20 -1.00 12.39 8.82
N PHE A 21 -0.12 13.00 8.03
CA PHE A 21 1.13 12.35 7.63
C PHE A 21 1.91 12.05 8.92
N GLY A 22 2.03 10.78 9.28
CA GLY A 22 2.94 10.34 10.34
C GLY A 22 2.33 10.03 11.70
N ALA A 23 1.04 9.74 11.82
CA ALA A 23 0.59 8.95 12.97
C ALA A 23 1.17 7.53 12.82
N THR A 24 2.35 7.29 13.40
CA THR A 24 3.06 6.01 13.35
C THR A 24 2.25 4.93 14.06
N LYS A 25 1.26 4.36 13.37
CA LYS A 25 0.71 3.05 13.73
C LYS A 25 1.85 2.06 13.51
N ASN A 26 2.23 1.35 14.58
CA ASN A 26 3.20 0.27 14.50
C ASN A 26 2.51 -0.91 13.82
N LEU A 27 2.65 -1.01 12.50
CA LEU A 27 2.00 -2.04 11.70
C LEU A 27 2.83 -3.32 11.72
N GLU A 28 2.17 -4.46 11.54
CA GLU A 28 2.89 -5.75 11.50
C GLU A 28 3.92 -5.82 10.35
N ILE A 29 3.64 -5.15 9.23
CA ILE A 29 4.57 -5.03 8.09
C ILE A 29 5.86 -4.27 8.45
N ASP A 30 5.82 -3.37 9.45
CA ASP A 30 6.98 -2.59 9.87
C ASP A 30 8.10 -3.50 10.40
N LYS A 31 7.78 -4.67 10.95
CA LYS A 31 8.78 -5.67 11.37
C LYS A 31 9.60 -6.16 10.18
N ILE A 32 8.98 -6.36 9.02
CA ILE A 32 9.65 -6.78 7.79
C ILE A 32 10.49 -5.64 7.22
N PHE A 33 9.99 -4.40 7.23
CA PHE A 33 10.78 -3.23 6.82
C PHE A 33 12.03 -3.04 7.70
N ARG A 34 11.88 -3.12 9.02
CA ARG A 34 13.01 -3.02 9.97
C ARG A 34 14.01 -4.15 9.75
N ALA A 35 13.55 -5.37 9.46
CA ALA A 35 14.42 -6.49 9.09
C ALA A 35 15.19 -6.19 7.79
N MET A 36 14.54 -5.64 6.76
CA MET A 36 15.20 -5.25 5.51
C MET A 36 16.35 -4.27 5.75
N VAL A 37 16.10 -3.23 6.56
CA VAL A 37 17.13 -2.25 6.94
C VAL A 37 18.29 -2.92 7.69
N LYS A 38 18.00 -3.80 8.65
CA LYS A 38 19.02 -4.57 9.39
C LYS A 38 19.89 -5.41 8.45
N HIS A 39 19.29 -6.02 7.43
CA HIS A 39 19.97 -6.82 6.42
C HIS A 39 20.59 -6.00 5.28
N LYS A 40 20.52 -4.65 5.34
CA LYS A 40 21.00 -3.73 4.31
C LYS A 40 20.39 -4.03 2.93
N GLY A 41 19.11 -4.41 2.91
CA GLY A 41 18.34 -4.58 1.69
C GLY A 41 17.92 -3.24 1.09
N SER A 42 17.84 -3.17 -0.23
CA SER A 42 17.37 -1.99 -0.99
C SER A 42 15.89 -2.07 -1.32
N ASP A 43 15.37 -3.27 -1.58
CA ASP A 43 14.01 -3.50 -2.03
C ASP A 43 13.40 -4.70 -1.31
N LEU A 44 12.10 -4.61 -1.02
CA LEU A 44 11.26 -5.70 -0.55
C LEU A 44 10.29 -6.09 -1.65
N HIS A 45 10.40 -7.31 -2.15
CA HIS A 45 9.46 -7.91 -3.08
C HIS A 45 8.55 -8.89 -2.34
N MET A 46 7.24 -8.75 -2.53
CA MET A 46 6.22 -9.62 -1.93
C MET A 46 5.25 -10.11 -3.00
N GLN A 47 4.93 -11.40 -2.96
CA GLN A 47 4.00 -12.04 -3.89
C GLN A 47 3.24 -13.14 -3.17
N VAL A 48 1.93 -13.27 -3.44
CA VAL A 48 1.11 -14.35 -2.88
C VAL A 48 1.67 -15.72 -3.30
N GLY A 49 1.72 -16.66 -2.35
CA GLY A 49 2.26 -18.00 -2.54
C GLY A 49 3.79 -18.07 -2.49
N ARG A 50 4.48 -16.98 -2.13
CA ARG A 50 5.93 -16.93 -1.98
C ARG A 50 6.33 -16.26 -0.66
N PRO A 51 7.50 -16.63 -0.10
CA PRO A 51 8.09 -15.83 0.98
C PRO A 51 8.46 -14.43 0.45
N PRO A 52 8.50 -13.40 1.30
CA PRO A 52 9.13 -12.12 1.00
C PRO A 52 10.57 -12.29 0.55
N ILE A 53 10.99 -11.44 -0.38
CA ILE A 53 12.31 -11.47 -0.98
C ILE A 53 12.94 -10.09 -0.80
N PHE A 54 14.10 -10.05 -0.16
CA PHE A 54 14.91 -8.84 -0.11
C PHE A 54 15.86 -8.79 -1.30
N ARG A 55 16.08 -7.58 -1.83
CA ARG A 55 17.24 -7.32 -2.68
C ARG A 55 18.39 -6.84 -1.79
N ILE A 56 19.45 -7.65 -1.67
CA ILE A 56 20.64 -7.30 -0.89
C ILE A 56 21.82 -7.24 -1.85
N ARG A 57 22.44 -6.05 -1.97
CA ARG A 57 23.59 -5.82 -2.87
C ARG A 57 23.37 -6.32 -4.31
N GLY A 58 22.15 -6.15 -4.82
CA GLY A 58 21.77 -6.57 -6.18
C GLY A 58 21.22 -8.00 -6.29
N SER A 59 21.42 -8.86 -5.28
CA SER A 59 20.93 -10.24 -5.27
C SER A 59 19.57 -10.37 -4.60
N LEU A 60 18.68 -11.17 -5.18
CA LEU A 60 17.38 -11.52 -4.59
C LEU A 60 17.56 -12.66 -3.57
N VAL A 61 17.22 -12.40 -2.32
CA VAL A 61 17.35 -13.32 -1.19
C VAL A 61 15.96 -13.53 -0.57
N PRO A 62 15.34 -14.71 -0.78
CA PRO A 62 14.10 -15.07 -0.09
C PRO A 62 14.34 -15.16 1.42
N LEU A 63 13.37 -14.68 2.21
CA LEU A 63 13.39 -14.85 3.65
C LEU A 63 13.03 -16.28 4.05
N GLU A 64 13.64 -16.76 5.14
CA GLU A 64 13.31 -18.02 5.78
C GLU A 64 12.00 -17.89 6.57
N MET A 65 10.89 -17.74 5.84
CA MET A 65 9.54 -17.68 6.41
C MET A 65 8.55 -18.38 5.51
N GLU A 66 7.37 -18.65 6.04
CA GLU A 66 6.29 -19.28 5.28
C GLU A 66 5.83 -18.40 4.11
N PRO A 67 5.39 -19.01 3.00
CA PRO A 67 4.75 -18.28 1.91
C PRO A 67 3.57 -17.45 2.39
N ILE A 68 3.45 -16.23 1.90
CA ILE A 68 2.35 -15.33 2.27
C ILE A 68 1.12 -15.67 1.43
N ASN A 69 0.01 -15.99 2.08
CA ASN A 69 -1.28 -16.16 1.41
C ASN A 69 -1.95 -14.79 1.14
N LYS A 70 -3.07 -14.81 0.40
CA LYS A 70 -3.77 -13.58 -0.02
C LYS A 70 -4.27 -12.78 1.20
N GLU A 71 -4.88 -13.46 2.15
CA GLU A 71 -5.49 -12.85 3.34
C GLU A 71 -4.42 -12.15 4.19
N LYS A 72 -3.26 -12.78 4.36
CA LYS A 72 -2.13 -12.20 5.08
C LYS A 72 -1.51 -11.03 4.32
N MET A 73 -1.43 -11.10 2.99
CA MET A 73 -0.96 -9.98 2.16
C MET A 73 -1.83 -8.74 2.37
N GLU A 74 -3.15 -8.91 2.27
CA GLU A 74 -4.11 -7.82 2.48
C GLU A 74 -4.03 -7.28 3.91
N ALA A 75 -3.96 -8.15 4.92
CA ALA A 75 -3.83 -7.74 6.32
C ALA A 75 -2.53 -6.96 6.62
N LEU A 76 -1.45 -7.20 5.86
CA LEU A 76 -0.19 -6.47 6.01
C LEU A 76 -0.20 -5.12 5.29
N LEU A 77 -0.74 -5.06 4.06
CA LEU A 77 -0.60 -3.90 3.18
C LEU A 77 -1.79 -2.93 3.21
N MET A 78 -3.02 -3.43 3.34
CA MET A 78 -4.22 -2.56 3.36
C MET A 78 -4.20 -1.51 4.47
N PRO A 79 -3.74 -1.81 5.70
CA PRO A 79 -3.64 -0.80 6.76
C PRO A 79 -2.67 0.35 6.47
N MET A 80 -1.80 0.21 5.47
CA MET A 80 -0.88 1.28 5.05
C MET A 80 -1.55 2.34 4.18
N MET A 81 -2.73 2.04 3.61
CA MET A 81 -3.43 2.92 2.69
C MET A 81 -4.61 3.63 3.37
N ASP A 82 -4.83 4.89 3.01
CA ASP A 82 -6.08 5.59 3.31
C ASP A 82 -7.20 5.17 2.33
N GLU A 83 -8.42 5.64 2.56
CA GLU A 83 -9.58 5.32 1.71
C GLU A 83 -9.34 5.72 0.24
N ARG A 84 -8.71 6.89 0.02
CA ARG A 84 -8.40 7.37 -1.33
C ARG A 84 -7.43 6.44 -2.05
N LEU A 85 -6.34 6.04 -1.40
CA LEU A 85 -5.34 5.11 -1.96
C LEU A 85 -5.93 3.73 -2.20
N THR A 86 -6.77 3.26 -1.29
CA THR A 86 -7.47 1.97 -1.42
C THR A 86 -8.42 1.99 -2.62
N ASN A 87 -9.17 3.07 -2.84
CA ASN A 87 -10.05 3.22 -3.99
C ASN A 87 -9.27 3.24 -5.31
N ILE A 88 -8.12 3.93 -5.36
CA ILE A 88 -7.23 3.92 -6.53
C ILE A 88 -6.75 2.49 -6.80
N PHE A 89 -6.27 1.78 -5.77
CA PHE A 89 -5.80 0.42 -5.89
C PHE A 89 -6.84 -0.53 -6.52
N TRP A 90 -8.10 -0.47 -6.06
CA TRP A 90 -9.16 -1.33 -6.58
C TRP A 90 -9.63 -0.96 -7.99
N ASN A 91 -9.62 0.32 -8.34
CA ASN A 91 -10.11 0.79 -9.65
C ASN A 91 -9.05 0.70 -10.75
N GLU A 92 -7.79 0.96 -10.40
CA GLU A 92 -6.67 1.07 -11.35
C GLU A 92 -5.76 -0.17 -11.32
N GLY A 93 -5.92 -1.04 -10.32
CA GLY A 93 -5.12 -2.26 -10.16
C GLY A 93 -3.79 -2.06 -9.42
N GLY A 94 -3.55 -0.86 -8.88
CA GLY A 94 -2.33 -0.53 -8.13
C GLY A 94 -2.38 0.85 -7.50
N SER A 95 -1.50 1.10 -6.53
CA SER A 95 -1.32 2.43 -5.93
C SER A 95 0.15 2.64 -5.58
N ASP A 96 0.63 3.89 -5.70
CA ASP A 96 1.98 4.30 -5.32
C ASP A 96 1.88 5.39 -4.24
N PHE A 97 2.63 5.21 -3.15
CA PHE A 97 2.63 6.09 -1.99
C PHE A 97 3.88 5.88 -1.13
N SER A 98 4.12 6.80 -0.20
CA SER A 98 5.23 6.72 0.76
C SER A 98 4.74 6.39 2.16
N HIS A 99 5.48 5.54 2.87
CA HIS A 99 5.28 5.17 4.26
C HIS A 99 6.59 5.36 5.04
N VAL A 100 6.50 5.82 6.30
CA VAL A 100 7.66 6.06 7.16
C VAL A 100 7.62 5.10 8.34
N VAL A 101 8.75 4.46 8.64
CA VAL A 101 8.92 3.39 9.64
C VAL A 101 10.07 3.67 10.61
#